data_AF-A0A136HVF0-F1
#
_entry.id   AF-A0A136HVF0-F1
#
_cell.length_a   1.000
_cell.length_b   1.000
_cell.length_c   1.000
_cell.angle_alpha   90.00
_cell.angle_beta   90.00
_cell.angle_gamma   90.00
#
_symmetry.space_group_name_H-M   'P 1'
#
loop_
_entity.id
_entity.type
_entity.pdbx_description
1 polymer ?
#
loop_
_entity_poly.entity_id
_entity_poly.type
_entity_poly.pdbx_seq_one_letter_code
_entity_poly.pdbx_strand_id
1 'polypeptide(L)' 'MGKHQWLENGNLLVLESMNGRVFELSKEKGIVWEYNNIIEGSEVVGIMEGAERISLKFNKAFFSNKLASCKPH' A
#
# COMPACT_ATOMS: atom_id res chain seq x y z
N MET A 1 6.41 -1.22 15.49
CA MET A 1 5.41 -0.29 14.91
C MET A 1 5.07 -0.79 13.52
N GLY A 2 3.80 -0.99 13.19
CA GLY A 2 3.37 -1.50 11.89
C GLY A 2 1.85 -1.51 11.79
N LYS A 3 1.33 -1.34 10.57
CA LYS A 3 -0.11 -1.43 10.28
C LYS A 3 -0.40 -2.78 9.65
N HIS A 4 -1.60 -3.29 9.88
CA HIS A 4 -2.13 -4.40 9.10
C HIS A 4 -3.56 -4.07 8.67
N GLN A 5 -4.00 -4.68 7.58
CA GLN A 5 -5.33 -4.48 7.04
C GLN A 5 -5.88 -5.82 6.54
N TRP A 6 -7.02 -6.25 7.09
CA TRP A 6 -7.80 -7.33 6.51
C TRP A 6 -8.47 -6.83 5.22
N LEU A 7 -8.33 -7.60 4.15
CA LEU A 7 -8.87 -7.28 2.84
C LEU A 7 -10.17 -8.05 2.60
N GLU A 8 -11.03 -7.54 1.71
CA GLU A 8 -12.34 -8.15 1.39
C GLU A 8 -12.21 -9.55 0.78
N ASN A 9 -11.12 -9.83 0.06
CA ASN A 9 -10.79 -11.17 -0.45
C ASN A 9 -10.35 -12.14 0.66
N GLY A 10 -10.20 -11.65 1.89
CA GLY A 10 -9.76 -12.39 3.07
C GLY A 10 -8.25 -12.56 3.19
N ASN A 11 -7.47 -11.87 2.34
CA ASN A 11 -6.03 -11.73 2.52
C ASN A 11 -5.71 -10.71 3.62
N LEU A 12 -4.47 -10.74 4.10
CA LEU A 12 -3.95 -9.79 5.09
C LEU A 12 -2.83 -8.97 4.47
N LEU A 13 -2.98 -7.65 4.43
CA LEU A 13 -1.89 -6.73 4.13
C LEU A 13 -1.12 -6.44 5.43
N VAL A 14 0.20 -6.60 5.39
CA VAL A 14 1.10 -6.38 6.54
C VAL A 14 2.15 -5.35 6.15
N LEU A 15 2.38 -4.37 7.03
CA LEU A 15 3.47 -3.40 6.93
C LEU A 15 4.55 -3.70 7.98
N GLU A 16 5.76 -4.00 7.51
CA GLU A 16 6.99 -4.06 8.31
C GLU A 16 7.73 -2.72 8.21
N SER A 17 7.30 -1.74 9.01
CA SER A 17 7.74 -0.33 8.91
C SER A 17 9.25 -0.14 8.86
N MET A 18 10.00 -0.83 9.73
CA MET A 18 11.47 -0.70 9.83
C MET A 18 12.21 -1.47 8.74
N ASN A 19 11.59 -2.48 8.15
CA ASN A 19 12.15 -3.22 7.03
C ASN A 19 11.77 -2.60 5.68
N GLY A 20 11.04 -1.48 5.68
CA GLY A 20 10.60 -0.80 4.46
C GLY A 20 9.79 -1.71 3.54
N ARG A 21 9.00 -2.63 4.11
CA ARG A 21 8.36 -3.71 3.34
C ARG A 21 6.87 -3.79 3.62
N VAL A 22 6.11 -4.01 2.56
CA VAL A 22 4.67 -4.30 2.62
C VAL A 22 4.41 -5.57 1.83
N PHE A 23 3.66 -6.50 2.40
CA PHE A 23 3.29 -7.73 1.69
C PHE A 23 1.86 -8.15 2.01
N GLU A 24 1.28 -8.90 1.08
CA GLU A 24 -0.06 -9.44 1.17
C GLU A 24 0.03 -10.96 1.36
N LEU A 25 -0.55 -11.45 2.46
CA LEU A 25 -0.64 -12.87 2.78
C LEU A 25 -2.00 -13.43 2.37
N SER A 26 -2.00 -14.60 1.74
CA SER A 26 -3.20 -15.41 1.54
C SER A 26 -3.64 -16.10 2.84
N LYS A 27 -4.85 -16.68 2.83
CA LYS A 27 -5.37 -17.47 3.96
C LYS A 27 -4.52 -18.72 4.24
N GLU A 28 -3.88 -19.26 3.22
CA GLU A 28 -2.96 -20.39 3.27
C GLU A 28 -1.54 -19.97 3.73
N LYS A 29 -1.37 -18.70 4.13
CA LYS A 29 -0.12 -18.11 4.61
C LYS A 29 0.98 -17.98 3.55
N GLY A 30 0.62 -17.98 2.27
CA GLY A 30 1.53 -17.65 1.17
C GLY A 30 1.59 -16.14 0.92
N ILE A 31 2.75 -15.61 0.54
CA ILE A 31 2.86 -14.22 0.06
C ILE A 31 2.38 -14.18 -1.40
N VAL A 32 1.37 -13.35 -1.68
CA VAL A 32 0.77 -13.21 -3.02
C VAL A 32 1.10 -11.87 -3.69
N TRP A 33 1.61 -10.91 -2.93
CA TRP A 33 2.09 -9.62 -3.42
C TRP A 33 3.09 -9.02 -2.42
N GLU A 34 4.07 -8.27 -2.93
CA GLU A 34 5.09 -7.61 -2.11
C GLU A 34 5.56 -6.29 -2.74
N TYR A 35 5.91 -5.35 -1.88
CA TYR A 35 6.61 -4.12 -2.22
C TYR A 35 7.71 -3.83 -1.19
N ASN A 36 8.88 -3.40 -1.68
CA ASN A 36 10.03 -2.99 -0.87
C ASN A 36 10.41 -1.55 -1.23
N ASN A 37 10.52 -0.69 -0.22
CA ASN A 37 10.93 0.72 -0.34
C ASN A 37 12.46 0.83 -0.34
N ILE A 38 13.06 0.46 -1.47
CA ILE A 38 14.51 0.44 -1.65
C ILE A 38 15.00 1.85 -1.97
N ILE A 39 16.06 2.29 -1.29
CA ILE A 39 16.75 3.55 -1.60
C ILE A 39 17.92 3.21 -2.54
N GLU A 40 17.79 3.59 -3.81
CA GLU A 40 18.80 3.29 -4.84
C GLU A 40 20.17 3.89 -4.45
N GLY A 41 21.23 3.10 -4.64
CA GLY A 41 22.59 3.48 -4.26
C GLY A 41 22.86 3.41 -2.75
N SER A 42 21.97 2.82 -1.96
CA SER A 42 22.14 2.61 -0.52
C SER A 42 21.91 1.15 -0.13
N GLU A 43 22.52 0.72 0.97
CA GLU A 43 22.25 -0.57 1.63
C GLU A 43 21.07 -0.48 2.62
N VAL A 44 20.47 0.71 2.78
CA VAL A 44 19.36 0.93 3.70
C VAL A 44 18.00 0.88 3.00
N VAL A 45 16.97 0.49 3.75
CA VAL A 45 15.58 0.55 3.33
C VAL A 45 14.93 1.83 3.87
N GLY A 46 14.02 2.40 3.09
CA GLY A 46 13.24 3.55 3.53
C GLY A 46 12.16 3.13 4.53
N ILE A 47 12.16 3.75 5.71
CA ILE A 47 11.11 3.54 6.72
C ILE A 47 9.75 3.91 6.11
N MET A 48 8.74 3.09 6.42
CA MET A 48 7.38 3.28 5.95
C MET A 48 6.44 3.49 7.14
N GLU A 49 5.64 4.55 7.11
CA GLU A 49 4.68 4.86 8.19
C GLU A 49 3.33 4.16 8.01
N GLY A 50 2.90 3.91 6.78
CA GLY A 50 1.59 3.38 6.47
C GLY A 50 1.51 2.70 5.11
N ALA A 51 0.60 1.73 5.02
CA ALA A 51 0.21 1.08 3.79
C ALA A 51 -1.28 0.72 3.85
N GLU A 52 -1.97 0.86 2.73
CA GLU A 52 -3.40 0.54 2.62
C GLU A 52 -3.75 0.16 1.19
N ARG A 53 -4.54 -0.91 1.03
CA ARG A 53 -5.27 -1.18 -0.20
C ARG A 53 -6.53 -0.31 -0.19
N ILE A 54 -6.57 0.69 -1.06
CA ILE A 54 -7.77 1.51 -1.26
C ILE A 54 -8.78 0.78 -2.15
N SER A 55 -10.06 1.05 -1.93
CA SER A 55 -11.14 0.50 -2.76
C SER A 55 -10.93 0.81 -4.25
N LEU A 56 -11.25 -0.16 -5.11
CA LEU A 56 -11.15 -0.02 -6.58
C LEU A 56 -11.99 1.15 -7.15
N LYS A 57 -12.93 1.70 -6.38
CA LYS A 57 -13.64 2.93 -6.74
C LYS A 57 -12.71 4.14 -6.91
N PHE A 58 -11.57 4.15 -6.20
CA PHE A 58 -10.54 5.19 -6.31
C PHE A 58 -9.63 4.92 -7.51
N ASN A 59 -10.22 4.90 -8.70
CA ASN A 59 -9.50 4.67 -9.96
C ASN A 59 -9.21 5.99 -10.69
N LYS A 60 -8.58 5.90 -11.87
CA LYS A 60 -8.26 7.06 -12.70
C LYS A 60 -9.48 7.93 -12.98
N ALA A 61 -10.63 7.34 -13.31
CA ALA A 61 -11.85 8.09 -13.61
C ALA A 61 -12.36 8.88 -12.39
N PHE A 62 -12.34 8.27 -11.19
CA PHE A 62 -12.67 8.97 -9.95
C PHE A 62 -11.79 10.21 -9.76
N PHE A 63 -10.48 10.07 -9.90
CA PHE A 63 -9.55 11.18 -9.70
C PHE A 63 -9.65 12.24 -10.79
N SER A 64 -9.82 11.85 -12.06
CA SER A 64 -10.05 12.79 -13.17
C SER A 64 -11.30 13.64 -12.95
N ASN A 65 -12.42 13.02 -12.52
CA ASN A 65 -13.65 13.74 -12.21
C ASN A 65 -13.47 14.70 -11.03
N LYS A 66 -12.73 14.28 -9.99
CA LYS A 66 -12.44 15.14 -8.83
C LYS A 66 -11.60 16.34 -9.21
N LEU A 67 -10.55 16.15 -10.02
CA LEU A 67 -9.70 17.24 -10.51
C LEU A 67 -10.49 18.24 -11.36
N ALA A 68 -11.37 17.77 -12.25
CA ALA A 68 -12.22 18.65 -13.05
C ALA A 68 -13.20 19.50 -12.21
N SER A 69 -13.58 19.02 -11.02
CA SER A 69 -14.47 19.73 -10.09
C SER A 69 -13.75 20.70 -9.14
N CYS A 70 -12.41 20.70 -9.12
CA CYS A 70 -11.64 21.61 -8.29
C CYS A 70 -11.78 23.05 -8.79
N LYS A 71 -12.13 23.98 -7.90
CA LYS A 71 -11.99 25.42 -8.18
C LYS A 71 -10.54 25.84 -7.91
N PRO A 72 -9.89 26.62 -8.79
CA PRO A 72 -8.61 27.21 -8.48
C PRO A 72 -8.80 28.14 -7.27
N HIS A 73 -7.96 27.94 -6.25
CA HIS A 73 -7.86 28.79 -5.06
C HIS A 73 -6.81 29.87 -5.28
#